data_AF-A0A7V7VKI7-F1
#
_entry.id   AF-A0A7V7VKI7-F1
#
_cell.length_a   1.000
_cell.length_b   1.000
_cell.length_c   1.000
_cell.angle_alpha   90.00
_cell.angle_beta   90.00
_cell.angle_gamma   90.00
#
_symmetry.space_group_name_H-M   'P 1'
#
loop_
_entity.id
_entity.type
_entity.pdbx_description
1 polymer ?
#
loop_
_entity_poly.entity_id
_entity_poly.type
_entity_poly.pdbx_seq_one_letter_code
_entity_poly.pdbx_strand_id
1 'polypeptide(L)'
;MPAIQKEPKPRRPAYFWWLLFNALALCLAVIIWFVCLDVFQHIEVPRNYELLRKLHRLPTLQAYAAADAPSGTGLGPKELYHKFFGWSTKDQEFNNGLLLRNYLTNFQRPALLTYIEGDYQVTRVRVLGAADLFNPGFVIRAQALVKPDEFAVAAPYPVYIEYLLPTADVAAAAYFKSGDVLGVRKSPSCAAVVRVGKLTLDGEPVLLLTVIPIACGPYQLGSVHSFDTKPPMLLRPGAGFPLFGN
;
A
#
# COMPACT_ATOMS: atom_id res chain seq x y z
N MET A 1 55.75 -65.18 -30.18
CA MET A 1 54.98 -64.07 -30.78
C MET A 1 54.22 -63.37 -29.66
N PRO A 2 54.45 -62.07 -29.39
CA PRO A 2 53.75 -61.36 -28.32
C PRO A 2 52.31 -61.03 -28.75
N ALA A 3 51.35 -61.19 -27.85
CA ALA A 3 49.95 -60.89 -28.09
C ALA A 3 49.75 -59.38 -28.22
N ILE A 4 49.16 -58.94 -29.34
CA ILE A 4 48.79 -57.55 -29.59
C ILE A 4 47.64 -57.20 -28.63
N GLN A 5 47.93 -56.41 -27.60
CA GLN A 5 46.93 -55.81 -26.73
C GLN A 5 46.03 -54.92 -27.59
N LYS A 6 44.75 -55.31 -27.78
CA LYS A 6 43.75 -54.46 -28.42
C LYS A 6 43.49 -53.27 -27.50
N GLU A 7 43.99 -52.10 -27.87
CA GLU A 7 43.63 -50.85 -27.19
C GLU A 7 42.10 -50.69 -27.20
N PRO A 8 41.45 -50.37 -26.07
CA PRO A 8 40.02 -50.20 -26.01
C PRO A 8 39.59 -49.05 -26.93
N LYS A 9 38.66 -49.33 -27.85
CA LYS A 9 38.14 -48.36 -28.81
C LYS A 9 37.68 -47.10 -28.07
N PRO A 10 38.15 -45.89 -28.45
CA PRO A 10 37.84 -44.67 -27.71
C PRO A 10 36.32 -44.48 -27.63
N ARG A 11 35.79 -44.39 -26.40
CA ARG A 11 34.38 -44.12 -26.16
C ARG A 11 34.08 -42.69 -26.62
N ARG A 12 33.15 -42.54 -27.57
CA ARG A 12 32.69 -41.21 -27.99
C ARG A 12 32.09 -40.48 -26.78
N PRO A 13 32.45 -39.22 -26.52
CA PRO A 13 31.83 -38.44 -25.45
C PRO A 13 30.32 -38.40 -25.63
N ALA A 14 29.59 -38.36 -24.52
CA ALA A 14 28.13 -38.30 -24.49
C ALA A 14 27.61 -36.91 -24.88
N TYR A 15 27.97 -36.40 -26.07
CA TYR A 15 27.69 -35.05 -26.53
C TYR A 15 26.20 -34.69 -26.50
N PHE A 16 25.32 -35.65 -26.79
CA PHE A 16 23.88 -35.46 -26.69
C PHE A 16 23.44 -35.10 -25.27
N TRP A 17 23.87 -35.88 -24.27
CA TRP A 17 23.53 -35.64 -22.87
C TRP A 17 24.14 -34.35 -22.34
N TRP A 18 25.36 -34.02 -22.79
CA TRP A 18 26.01 -32.76 -22.47
C TRP A 18 25.23 -31.56 -23.03
N LEU A 19 24.82 -31.61 -24.30
CA LEU A 19 24.03 -30.55 -24.93
C LEU A 19 22.66 -30.41 -24.27
N LEU A 20 21.97 -31.53 -24.01
CA LEU A 20 20.69 -31.56 -23.32
C LEU A 20 20.79 -30.92 -21.92
N PHE A 21 21.83 -31.27 -21.16
CA PHE A 21 22.06 -30.68 -19.84
C PHE A 21 22.25 -29.16 -19.91
N ASN A 22 23.08 -28.67 -20.85
CA ASN A 22 23.29 -27.23 -21.04
C ASN A 22 22.02 -26.51 -21.50
N ALA A 23 21.24 -27.12 -22.39
CA ALA A 23 19.97 -26.56 -22.84
C ALA A 23 18.97 -26.43 -21.67
N LEU A 24 18.83 -27.48 -20.85
CA LEU A 24 17.99 -27.46 -19.65
C LEU A 24 18.48 -26.43 -18.63
N ALA A 25 19.79 -26.34 -18.41
CA ALA A 25 20.38 -25.36 -17.51
C ALA A 25 20.12 -23.92 -17.99
N LEU A 26 20.22 -23.66 -19.30
CA LEU A 26 19.90 -22.36 -19.89
C LEU A 26 18.42 -22.02 -19.71
N CYS A 27 17.50 -22.95 -20.01
CA CYS A 27 16.07 -22.75 -19.80
C CYS A 27 15.77 -22.47 -18.32
N LEU A 28 16.38 -23.23 -17.41
CA LEU A 28 16.21 -23.04 -15.97
C LEU A 28 16.74 -21.66 -15.53
N ALA A 29 17.90 -21.24 -16.02
CA ALA A 29 18.46 -19.93 -15.71
C ALA A 29 17.53 -18.80 -16.15
N VAL A 30 16.95 -18.90 -17.35
CA VAL A 30 15.98 -17.93 -17.86
C VAL A 30 14.72 -17.90 -16.98
N ILE A 31 14.18 -19.07 -16.62
CA ILE A 31 13.00 -19.15 -15.73
C ILE A 31 13.29 -18.53 -14.36
N ILE A 32 14.42 -18.87 -13.74
CA ILE A 32 14.82 -18.30 -12.43
C ILE A 32 14.95 -16.79 -12.54
N TRP A 33 15.56 -16.29 -13.62
CA TRP A 33 15.69 -14.86 -13.83
C TRP A 33 14.33 -14.15 -13.93
N PHE A 34 13.39 -14.68 -14.72
CA PHE A 34 12.02 -14.14 -14.80
C PHE A 34 11.29 -14.17 -13.46
N VAL A 35 11.40 -15.27 -12.71
CA VAL A 35 10.78 -15.39 -11.38
C VAL A 35 11.37 -14.36 -10.41
N CYS A 36 12.69 -14.15 -10.43
CA CYS A 36 13.33 -13.10 -9.64
C CYS A 36 12.77 -11.72 -10.00
N LEU A 37 12.67 -11.40 -11.30
CA LEU A 37 12.12 -10.11 -11.75
C LEU A 37 10.68 -9.91 -11.26
N ASP A 38 9.82 -10.92 -11.40
CA ASP A 38 8.44 -10.85 -10.91
C ASP A 38 8.37 -10.59 -9.41
N VAL A 39 9.15 -11.33 -8.60
CA VAL A 39 9.16 -11.20 -7.15
C VAL A 39 9.59 -9.80 -6.70
N PHE A 40 10.63 -9.22 -7.32
CA PHE A 40 11.12 -7.89 -6.96
C PHE A 40 10.25 -6.76 -7.52
N GLN A 41 9.64 -6.92 -8.69
CA GLN A 41 8.81 -5.88 -9.31
C GLN A 41 7.40 -5.81 -8.72
N HIS A 42 6.89 -6.91 -8.18
CA HIS A 42 5.53 -7.05 -7.67
C HIS A 42 5.49 -7.33 -6.16
N ILE A 43 6.10 -6.44 -5.37
CA ILE A 43 6.13 -6.54 -3.89
C ILE A 43 4.74 -6.38 -3.25
N GLU A 44 3.78 -5.78 -3.95
CA GLU A 44 2.37 -5.68 -3.55
C GLU A 44 1.67 -7.05 -3.47
N VAL A 45 2.21 -8.06 -4.15
CA VAL A 45 1.66 -9.42 -4.12
C VAL A 45 2.03 -10.08 -2.79
N PRO A 46 1.07 -10.58 -1.99
CA PRO A 46 1.35 -11.09 -0.64
C PRO A 46 2.40 -12.19 -0.59
N ARG A 47 2.38 -13.10 -1.57
CA ARG A 47 3.38 -14.17 -1.71
C ARG A 47 4.79 -13.61 -1.90
N ASN A 48 4.93 -12.61 -2.76
CA ASN A 48 6.22 -12.02 -3.11
C ASN A 48 6.77 -11.21 -1.92
N TYR A 49 5.90 -10.44 -1.24
CA TYR A 49 6.25 -9.75 0.01
C TYR A 49 6.81 -10.72 1.07
N GLU A 50 6.14 -11.86 1.29
CA GLU A 50 6.58 -12.86 2.27
C GLU A 50 7.91 -13.52 1.90
N LEU A 51 8.16 -13.76 0.61
CA LEU A 51 9.47 -14.25 0.14
C LEU A 51 10.56 -13.22 0.42
N LEU A 52 10.35 -11.96 0.05
CA LEU A 52 11.31 -10.88 0.30
C LEU A 52 11.55 -10.65 1.80
N ARG A 53 10.52 -10.83 2.63
CA ARG A 53 10.61 -10.77 4.10
C ARG A 53 11.57 -11.82 4.62
N LYS A 54 11.38 -13.08 4.22
CA LYS A 54 12.23 -14.20 4.64
C LYS A 54 13.68 -14.06 4.15
N LEU A 55 13.88 -13.40 3.00
CA LEU A 55 15.20 -13.11 2.45
C LEU A 55 15.85 -11.85 3.06
N HIS A 56 15.17 -11.14 3.96
CA HIS A 56 15.61 -9.85 4.51
C HIS A 56 15.92 -8.80 3.40
N ARG A 57 15.13 -8.82 2.32
CA ARG A 57 15.26 -7.93 1.16
C ARG A 57 14.08 -6.95 0.99
N LEU A 58 13.23 -6.81 2.01
CA LEU A 58 12.16 -5.81 1.98
C LEU A 58 12.75 -4.39 2.05
N PRO A 59 12.20 -3.43 1.29
CA PRO A 59 12.48 -2.01 1.49
C PRO A 59 12.06 -1.59 2.90
N THR A 60 12.84 -0.71 3.51
CA THR A 60 12.47 -0.09 4.79
C THR A 60 11.61 1.13 4.53
N LEU A 61 10.45 1.22 5.20
CA LEU A 61 9.63 2.42 5.19
C LEU A 61 10.32 3.49 6.02
N GLN A 62 10.55 4.65 5.42
CA GLN A 62 11.18 5.77 6.09
C GLN A 62 10.13 6.79 6.49
N ALA A 63 10.30 7.37 7.67
CA ALA A 63 9.52 8.51 8.09
C ALA A 63 9.95 9.72 7.25
N TYR A 64 9.00 10.45 6.69
CA TYR A 64 9.28 11.77 6.15
C TYR A 64 9.03 12.81 7.24
N ALA A 65 9.87 13.84 7.31
CA ALA A 65 9.44 15.10 7.90
C ALA A 65 8.41 15.74 6.96
N ALA A 66 7.49 16.55 7.48
CA ALA A 66 6.47 17.21 6.65
C ALA A 66 7.08 18.07 5.52
N ALA A 67 8.27 18.64 5.72
CA ALA A 67 9.00 19.41 4.72
C ALA A 67 9.69 18.55 3.64
N ASP A 68 10.07 17.32 4.00
CA ASP A 68 10.85 16.41 3.13
C ASP A 68 9.95 15.38 2.43
N ALA A 69 8.63 15.45 2.65
CA ALA A 69 7.69 14.54 2.03
C ALA A 69 7.73 14.67 0.50
N PRO A 70 7.69 13.54 -0.24
CA PRO A 70 7.81 13.55 -1.69
C PRO A 70 6.72 14.40 -2.36
N SER A 71 7.10 15.05 -3.47
CA SER A 71 6.19 15.88 -4.26
C SER A 71 5.00 15.06 -4.76
N GLY A 72 3.82 15.35 -4.21
CA GLY A 72 2.55 14.75 -4.60
C GLY A 72 1.44 15.80 -4.72
N THR A 73 0.37 15.44 -5.40
CA THR A 73 -0.79 16.32 -5.58
C THR A 73 -1.74 16.19 -4.40
N GLY A 74 -2.00 17.29 -3.70
CA GLY A 74 -3.09 17.36 -2.71
C GLY A 74 -4.40 17.54 -3.44
N LEU A 75 -5.39 16.70 -3.14
CA LEU A 75 -6.71 16.76 -3.77
C LEU A 75 -7.81 16.85 -2.71
N GLY A 76 -8.76 17.72 -2.96
CA GLY A 76 -9.98 17.84 -2.15
C GLY A 76 -11.02 16.77 -2.49
N PRO A 77 -12.12 16.64 -1.72
CA PRO A 77 -13.09 15.56 -1.90
C PRO A 77 -13.75 15.51 -3.29
N LYS A 78 -14.10 16.67 -3.86
CA LYS A 78 -14.67 16.76 -5.22
C LYS A 78 -13.71 16.22 -6.29
N GLU A 79 -12.43 16.58 -6.16
CA GLU A 79 -11.37 16.17 -7.09
C GLU A 79 -11.03 14.69 -6.93
N LEU A 80 -11.00 14.19 -5.69
CA LEU A 80 -10.83 12.77 -5.39
C LEU A 80 -11.95 11.93 -6.00
N TYR A 81 -13.20 12.39 -5.87
CA TYR A 81 -14.35 11.73 -6.48
C TYR A 81 -14.21 11.67 -8.00
N HIS A 82 -13.95 12.82 -8.64
CA HIS A 82 -13.76 12.88 -10.09
C HIS A 82 -12.61 11.99 -10.58
N LYS A 83 -11.49 11.95 -9.84
CA LYS A 83 -10.30 11.18 -10.20
C LYS A 83 -10.50 9.66 -10.09
N PHE A 84 -11.17 9.20 -9.05
CA PHE A 84 -11.16 7.79 -8.65
C PHE A 84 -12.50 7.07 -8.83
N PHE A 85 -13.63 7.76 -8.75
CA PHE A 85 -14.94 7.10 -8.79
C PHE A 85 -15.24 6.44 -10.15
N GLY A 86 -14.70 7.00 -11.23
CA GLY A 86 -14.87 6.48 -12.60
C GLY A 86 -14.13 5.17 -12.89
N TRP A 87 -13.27 4.67 -11.99
CA TRP A 87 -12.49 3.46 -12.25
C TRP A 87 -13.39 2.23 -12.40
N SER A 88 -13.10 1.42 -13.42
CA SER A 88 -13.67 0.07 -13.55
C SER A 88 -13.06 -0.86 -12.50
N THR A 89 -13.68 -2.01 -12.25
CA THR A 89 -13.13 -3.00 -11.29
C THR A 89 -11.72 -3.45 -11.68
N LYS A 90 -11.45 -3.64 -12.98
CA LYS A 90 -10.13 -4.03 -13.48
C LYS A 90 -9.09 -2.92 -13.28
N ASP A 91 -9.46 -1.68 -13.60
CA ASP A 91 -8.57 -0.53 -13.41
C ASP A 91 -8.30 -0.31 -11.93
N GLN A 92 -9.31 -0.50 -11.08
CA GLN A 92 -9.17 -0.38 -9.64
C GLN A 92 -8.19 -1.42 -9.08
N GLU A 93 -8.29 -2.69 -9.48
CA GLU A 93 -7.36 -3.75 -9.05
C GLU A 93 -5.92 -3.44 -9.48
N PHE A 94 -5.73 -3.10 -10.76
CA PHE A 94 -4.42 -2.77 -11.31
C PHE A 94 -3.81 -1.53 -10.62
N ASN A 95 -4.54 -0.43 -10.55
CA ASN A 95 -4.05 0.82 -9.96
C ASN A 95 -3.83 0.68 -8.44
N ASN A 96 -4.65 -0.10 -7.73
CA ASN A 96 -4.40 -0.40 -6.31
C ASN A 96 -3.10 -1.15 -6.10
N GLY A 97 -2.75 -2.08 -7.00
CA GLY A 97 -1.43 -2.72 -6.98
C GLY A 97 -0.31 -1.71 -7.11
N LEU A 98 -0.46 -0.73 -8.02
CA LEU A 98 0.52 0.35 -8.20
C LEU A 98 0.63 1.26 -6.98
N LEU A 99 -0.50 1.67 -6.38
CA LEU A 99 -0.55 2.53 -5.20
C LEU A 99 0.09 1.84 -4.00
N LEU A 100 -0.28 0.58 -3.73
CA LEU A 100 0.29 -0.21 -2.64
C LEU A 100 1.79 -0.45 -2.86
N ARG A 101 2.20 -0.82 -4.07
CA ARG A 101 3.62 -0.95 -4.42
C ARG A 101 4.38 0.33 -4.12
N ASN A 102 3.83 1.48 -4.51
CA ASN A 102 4.49 2.77 -4.30
C ASN A 102 4.65 3.06 -2.80
N TYR A 103 3.67 2.73 -1.97
CA TYR A 103 3.81 2.83 -0.52
C TYR A 103 4.89 1.87 0.01
N LEU A 104 4.87 0.60 -0.41
CA LEU A 104 5.83 -0.43 0.03
C LEU A 104 7.29 -0.11 -0.37
N THR A 105 7.48 0.59 -1.49
CA THR A 105 8.81 1.03 -1.94
C THR A 105 9.15 2.45 -1.48
N ASN A 106 8.43 2.97 -0.48
CA ASN A 106 8.68 4.29 0.12
C ASN A 106 8.63 5.43 -0.92
N PHE A 107 7.59 5.43 -1.75
CA PHE A 107 7.26 6.44 -2.75
C PHE A 107 8.35 6.74 -3.80
N GLN A 108 9.09 5.70 -4.20
CA GLN A 108 10.05 5.78 -5.33
C GLN A 108 9.43 6.31 -6.64
N ARG A 109 8.10 6.28 -6.80
CA ARG A 109 7.39 6.87 -7.94
C ARG A 109 6.46 7.99 -7.47
N PRO A 110 6.98 9.23 -7.27
CA PRO A 110 6.19 10.36 -6.78
C PRO A 110 5.01 10.72 -7.67
N ALA A 111 5.08 10.43 -8.98
CA ALA A 111 3.99 10.71 -9.93
C ALA A 111 2.65 10.00 -9.61
N LEU A 112 2.69 8.90 -8.85
CA LEU A 112 1.47 8.19 -8.40
C LEU A 112 0.94 8.71 -7.06
N LEU A 113 1.67 9.61 -6.40
CA LEU A 113 1.36 10.08 -5.06
C LEU A 113 0.24 11.11 -5.07
N THR A 114 -0.85 10.75 -4.42
CA THR A 114 -1.99 11.62 -4.18
C THR A 114 -2.17 11.77 -2.68
N TYR A 115 -2.16 13.01 -2.20
CA TYR A 115 -2.53 13.34 -0.83
C TYR A 115 -3.99 13.75 -0.79
N ILE A 116 -4.69 13.40 0.29
CA ILE A 116 -6.04 13.89 0.53
C ILE A 116 -6.02 15.19 1.32
N GLU A 117 -6.98 16.06 1.03
CA GLU A 117 -7.28 17.27 1.80
C GLU A 117 -8.78 17.38 2.02
N GLY A 118 -9.16 18.18 3.00
CA GLY A 118 -10.56 18.49 3.31
C GLY A 118 -10.94 18.16 4.74
N ASP A 119 -12.21 18.40 5.05
CA ASP A 119 -12.78 18.12 6.36
C ASP A 119 -13.63 16.87 6.26
N TYR A 120 -13.51 15.97 7.23
CA TYR A 120 -14.16 14.67 7.21
C TYR A 120 -14.87 14.42 8.54
N GLN A 121 -16.16 14.09 8.51
CA GLN A 121 -16.90 13.71 9.70
C GLN A 121 -16.60 12.26 10.07
N VAL A 122 -16.08 12.03 11.27
CA VAL A 122 -15.80 10.69 11.79
C VAL A 122 -17.10 9.91 11.95
N THR A 123 -17.12 8.68 11.44
CA THR A 123 -18.26 7.77 11.56
C THR A 123 -17.92 6.58 12.46
N ARG A 124 -16.69 6.05 12.37
CA ARG A 124 -16.24 4.91 13.19
C ARG A 124 -14.74 4.99 13.45
N VAL A 125 -14.31 4.42 14.57
CA VAL A 125 -12.90 4.28 14.94
C VAL A 125 -12.67 2.85 15.44
N ARG A 126 -11.55 2.24 15.05
CA ARG A 126 -11.19 0.86 15.46
C ARG A 126 -9.67 0.70 15.60
N VAL A 127 -9.23 0.06 16.67
CA VAL A 127 -7.81 -0.35 16.82
C VAL A 127 -7.48 -1.50 15.87
N LEU A 128 -6.31 -1.43 15.24
CA LEU A 128 -5.85 -2.46 14.31
C LEU A 128 -5.33 -3.69 15.07
N GLY A 129 -5.73 -4.87 14.62
CA GLY A 129 -5.31 -6.17 15.13
C GLY A 129 -4.20 -6.80 14.29
N ALA A 130 -3.80 -8.01 14.66
CA ALA A 130 -2.74 -8.74 13.98
C ALA A 130 -3.08 -9.17 12.54
N ALA A 131 -4.36 -9.18 12.16
CA ALA A 131 -4.82 -9.52 10.81
C ALA A 131 -4.91 -8.30 9.86
N ASP A 132 -4.82 -7.09 10.41
CA ASP A 132 -4.89 -5.86 9.62
C ASP A 132 -3.56 -5.56 8.91
N LEU A 133 -3.59 -4.58 8.00
CA LEU A 133 -2.44 -4.17 7.17
C LEU A 133 -1.16 -3.99 7.99
N PHE A 134 -1.26 -3.40 9.19
CA PHE A 134 -0.17 -3.30 10.15
C PHE A 134 -0.72 -3.30 11.59
N ASN A 135 0.18 -3.52 12.54
CA ASN A 135 -0.06 -3.43 13.99
C ASN A 135 1.28 -3.05 14.65
N PRO A 136 1.35 -2.04 15.54
CA PRO A 136 0.25 -1.30 16.16
C PRO A 136 -0.25 -0.08 15.37
N GLY A 137 -1.48 0.32 15.68
CA GLY A 137 -2.14 1.50 15.14
C GLY A 137 -3.67 1.40 15.22
N PHE A 138 -4.36 2.37 14.65
CA PHE A 138 -5.83 2.37 14.56
C PHE A 138 -6.29 2.97 13.24
N VAL A 139 -7.56 2.77 12.90
CA VAL A 139 -8.19 3.31 11.70
C VAL A 139 -9.40 4.16 12.07
N ILE A 140 -9.55 5.29 11.39
CA ILE A 140 -10.71 6.17 11.45
C ILE A 140 -11.46 6.05 10.12
N ARG A 141 -12.73 5.66 10.15
CA ARG A 141 -13.64 5.84 9.01
C ARG A 141 -14.30 7.20 9.12
N ALA A 142 -14.19 8.02 8.08
CA ALA A 142 -14.79 9.35 8.06
C ALA A 142 -15.37 9.67 6.67
N GLN A 143 -16.44 10.46 6.64
CA GLN A 143 -17.11 10.92 5.43
C GLN A 143 -16.70 12.36 5.11
N ALA A 144 -16.39 12.65 3.85
CA ALA A 144 -16.05 13.99 3.43
C ALA A 144 -17.20 14.96 3.64
N LEU A 145 -16.88 16.15 4.14
CA LEU A 145 -17.75 17.30 4.22
C LEU A 145 -17.30 18.33 3.18
N VAL A 146 -18.24 18.84 2.39
CA VAL A 146 -17.96 19.83 1.36
C VAL A 146 -18.92 21.00 1.49
N LYS A 147 -18.35 22.20 1.46
CA LYS A 147 -19.14 23.44 1.39
C LYS A 147 -19.45 23.78 -0.07
N PRO A 148 -20.72 24.03 -0.43
CA PRO A 148 -21.08 24.56 -1.75
C PRO A 148 -20.46 25.94 -2.03
N ASP A 149 -20.43 26.81 -1.03
CA ASP A 149 -19.84 28.15 -1.03
C ASP A 149 -19.30 28.50 0.37
N GLU A 150 -18.66 29.66 0.54
CA GLU A 150 -18.02 30.06 1.80
C GLU A 150 -18.99 30.27 2.97
N PHE A 151 -20.27 30.54 2.68
CA PHE A 151 -21.30 30.86 3.66
C PHE A 151 -22.23 29.68 3.95
N ALA A 152 -22.21 28.66 3.09
CA ALA A 152 -23.02 27.47 3.23
C ALA A 152 -22.48 26.52 4.32
N VAL A 153 -23.41 25.80 4.94
CA VAL A 153 -23.10 24.73 5.88
C VAL A 153 -22.45 23.57 5.11
N ALA A 154 -21.40 22.99 5.68
CA ALA A 154 -20.73 21.85 5.09
C ALA A 154 -21.68 20.65 5.02
N ALA A 155 -21.86 20.08 3.83
CA ALA A 155 -22.75 18.95 3.60
C ALA A 155 -21.94 17.66 3.37
N PRO A 156 -22.48 16.50 3.75
CA PRO A 156 -21.86 15.22 3.43
C PRO A 156 -21.69 15.01 1.93
N TYR A 157 -20.54 14.45 1.53
CA TYR A 157 -20.19 14.16 0.14
C TYR A 157 -19.90 12.65 -0.01
N PRO A 158 -20.13 12.01 -1.18
CA PRO A 158 -20.01 10.54 -1.36
C PRO A 158 -18.55 10.06 -1.46
N VAL A 159 -17.70 10.56 -0.58
CA VAL A 159 -16.30 10.16 -0.42
C VAL A 159 -16.06 9.83 1.03
N TYR A 160 -15.67 8.58 1.28
CA TYR A 160 -15.27 8.07 2.57
C TYR A 160 -13.77 7.80 2.58
N ILE A 161 -13.17 7.97 3.75
CA ILE A 161 -11.78 7.61 3.98
C ILE A 161 -11.69 6.59 5.11
N GLU A 162 -10.77 5.65 4.97
CA GLU A 162 -10.21 4.86 6.05
C GLU A 162 -8.80 5.39 6.30
N TYR A 163 -8.66 6.23 7.31
CA TYR A 163 -7.40 6.84 7.69
C TYR A 163 -6.69 5.97 8.72
N LEU A 164 -5.68 5.23 8.26
CA LEU A 164 -4.90 4.35 9.11
C LEU A 164 -3.73 5.14 9.70
N LEU A 165 -3.66 5.18 11.03
CA LEU A 165 -2.65 5.91 11.79
C LEU A 165 -1.71 4.89 12.44
N PRO A 166 -0.47 4.72 11.91
CA PRO A 166 0.51 3.83 12.50
C PRO A 166 1.13 4.49 13.73
N THR A 167 0.83 3.95 14.90
CA THR A 167 1.30 4.47 16.19
C THR A 167 1.41 3.36 17.21
N ALA A 168 2.36 3.50 18.13
CA ALA A 168 2.45 2.66 19.32
C ALA A 168 1.42 3.05 20.39
N ASP A 169 0.95 4.30 20.39
CA ASP A 169 -0.07 4.79 21.32
C ASP A 169 -1.48 4.50 20.78
N VAL A 170 -1.89 3.24 20.89
CA VAL A 170 -3.23 2.80 20.45
C VAL A 170 -4.35 3.41 21.29
N ALA A 171 -4.07 3.92 22.49
CA ALA A 171 -5.06 4.59 23.34
C ALA A 171 -5.52 5.91 22.72
N ALA A 172 -4.71 6.52 21.85
CA ALA A 172 -5.06 7.72 21.10
C ALA A 172 -6.29 7.55 20.18
N ALA A 173 -6.68 6.30 19.87
CA ALA A 173 -7.95 6.02 19.19
C ALA A 173 -9.15 6.62 19.95
N ALA A 174 -9.10 6.68 21.29
CA ALA A 174 -10.17 7.23 22.12
C ALA A 174 -10.32 8.76 22.00
N TYR A 175 -9.35 9.46 21.40
CA TYR A 175 -9.43 10.90 21.15
C TYR A 175 -10.40 11.24 20.02
N PHE A 176 -10.80 10.27 19.21
CA PHE A 176 -11.71 10.43 18.08
C PHE A 176 -13.06 9.80 18.39
N LYS A 177 -14.13 10.57 18.23
CA LYS A 177 -15.51 10.12 18.44
C LYS A 177 -16.32 10.27 17.17
N SER A 178 -17.35 9.43 17.02
CA SER A 178 -18.31 9.58 15.93
C SER A 178 -18.96 10.96 16.00
N GLY A 179 -19.03 11.64 14.86
CA GLY A 179 -19.52 13.01 14.73
C GLY A 179 -18.43 14.08 14.73
N ASP A 180 -17.22 13.77 15.21
CA ASP A 180 -16.10 14.73 15.22
C ASP A 180 -15.69 15.10 13.80
N VAL A 181 -15.20 16.33 13.62
CA VAL A 181 -14.67 16.79 12.34
C VAL A 181 -13.15 16.64 12.33
N LEU A 182 -12.67 15.80 11.42
CA LEU A 182 -11.27 15.54 11.15
C LEU A 182 -10.80 16.40 9.98
N GLY A 183 -10.02 17.44 10.27
CA GLY A 183 -9.36 18.24 9.25
C GLY A 183 -8.09 17.55 8.73
N VAL A 184 -8.08 17.18 7.46
CA VAL A 184 -6.90 16.62 6.79
C VAL A 184 -6.35 17.65 5.81
N ARG A 185 -5.04 17.87 5.86
CA ARG A 185 -4.32 18.84 5.03
C ARG A 185 -3.06 18.19 4.49
N LYS A 186 -2.62 18.58 3.29
CA LYS A 186 -1.42 18.04 2.64
C LYS A 186 -0.19 18.18 3.54
N SER A 187 -0.08 19.30 4.25
CA SER A 187 0.92 19.51 5.31
C SER A 187 0.19 19.88 6.62
N PRO A 188 0.58 19.34 7.78
CA PRO A 188 1.75 18.49 8.00
C PRO A 188 1.50 16.99 7.79
N SER A 189 0.25 16.55 7.55
CA SER A 189 -0.10 15.12 7.67
C SER A 189 0.34 14.24 6.50
N CYS A 190 0.44 14.82 5.29
CA CYS A 190 0.78 14.10 4.05
C CYS A 190 0.02 12.76 3.92
N ALA A 191 -1.29 12.77 4.15
CA ALA A 191 -2.15 11.58 4.11
C ALA A 191 -2.25 11.03 2.68
N ALA A 192 -1.45 10.01 2.37
CA ALA A 192 -1.31 9.44 1.04
C ALA A 192 -2.37 8.38 0.77
N VAL A 193 -2.96 8.41 -0.42
CA VAL A 193 -3.87 7.35 -0.91
C VAL A 193 -3.07 6.11 -1.25
N VAL A 194 -3.37 5.00 -0.57
CA VAL A 194 -2.72 3.69 -0.80
C VAL A 194 -3.67 2.68 -1.45
N ARG A 195 -4.98 2.92 -1.37
CA ARG A 195 -5.99 2.08 -2.02
C ARG A 195 -7.26 2.88 -2.30
N VAL A 196 -7.93 2.51 -3.38
CA VAL A 196 -9.24 2.99 -3.80
C VAL A 196 -10.24 1.84 -3.83
N GLY A 197 -11.41 2.06 -3.25
CA GLY A 197 -12.51 1.13 -3.17
C GLY A 197 -13.83 1.81 -3.49
N LYS A 198 -14.89 1.01 -3.62
CA LYS A 198 -16.27 1.46 -3.67
C LYS A 198 -17.05 0.71 -2.59
N LEU A 199 -17.91 1.42 -1.88
CA LEU A 199 -18.88 0.83 -0.97
C LEU A 199 -20.28 1.14 -1.49
N THR A 200 -21.26 0.33 -1.10
CA THR A 200 -22.67 0.67 -1.28
C THR A 200 -23.22 0.99 0.10
N LEU A 201 -23.62 2.23 0.32
CA LEU A 201 -24.25 2.68 1.56
C LEU A 201 -25.65 3.18 1.21
N ASP A 202 -26.66 2.66 1.90
CA ASP A 202 -28.07 3.01 1.67
C ASP A 202 -28.51 2.89 0.19
N GLY A 203 -27.93 1.93 -0.53
CA GLY A 203 -28.21 1.70 -1.95
C GLY A 203 -27.38 2.55 -2.92
N GLU A 204 -26.62 3.52 -2.43
CA GLU A 204 -25.82 4.43 -3.24
C GLU A 204 -24.33 4.02 -3.25
N PRO A 205 -23.68 3.98 -4.43
CA PRO A 205 -22.25 3.75 -4.51
C PRO A 205 -21.47 4.98 -4.03
N VAL A 206 -20.56 4.77 -3.08
CA VAL A 206 -19.67 5.81 -2.56
C VAL A 206 -18.22 5.43 -2.79
N LEU A 207 -17.37 6.45 -2.95
CA LEU A 207 -15.93 6.25 -3.03
C LEU A 207 -15.37 5.94 -1.64
N LEU A 208 -14.49 4.95 -1.51
CA LEU A 208 -13.73 4.67 -0.30
C LEU A 208 -12.24 4.77 -0.58
N LEU A 209 -11.52 5.59 0.17
CA LEU A 209 -10.07 5.72 0.07
C LEU A 209 -9.40 5.20 1.33
N THR A 210 -8.46 4.29 1.19
CA THR A 210 -7.55 3.94 2.29
C THR A 210 -6.36 4.90 2.23
N VAL A 211 -6.12 5.61 3.33
CA VAL A 211 -5.07 6.63 3.40
C VAL A 211 -4.17 6.43 4.62
N ILE A 212 -2.89 6.74 4.48
CA ILE A 212 -1.87 6.59 5.52
C ILE A 212 -1.04 7.88 5.59
N PRO A 213 -0.79 8.47 6.77
CA PRO A 213 0.10 9.62 6.85
C PRO A 213 1.54 9.14 6.65
N ILE A 214 2.29 9.85 5.80
CA ILE A 214 3.68 9.49 5.52
C ILE A 214 4.65 10.43 6.23
N ALA A 215 4.17 11.63 6.55
CA ALA A 215 4.86 12.54 7.45
C ALA A 215 4.65 12.02 8.89
N CYS A 216 5.72 11.48 9.47
CA CYS A 216 5.67 10.86 10.78
C CYS A 216 6.27 11.80 11.83
N GLY A 217 5.82 11.67 13.07
CA GLY A 217 6.15 12.59 14.16
C GLY A 217 4.92 12.90 15.01
N PRO A 218 4.91 14.03 15.73
CA PRO A 218 3.80 14.40 16.59
C PRO A 218 2.56 14.75 15.75
N TYR A 219 1.52 13.96 15.89
CA TYR A 219 0.19 14.25 15.40
C TYR A 219 -0.54 15.11 16.42
N GLN A 220 -0.99 16.29 16.02
CA GLN A 220 -1.78 17.18 16.86
C GLN A 220 -3.26 17.10 16.50
N LEU A 221 -4.10 16.79 17.50
CA LEU A 221 -5.55 16.86 17.39
C LEU A 221 -6.04 18.08 18.17
N GLY A 222 -6.28 19.17 17.44
CA GLY A 222 -6.60 20.46 18.04
C GLY A 222 -5.46 20.94 18.95
N SER A 223 -5.81 21.56 20.07
CA SER A 223 -4.85 22.08 21.07
C SER A 223 -4.63 21.17 22.28
N VAL A 224 -5.38 20.05 22.38
CA VAL A 224 -5.52 19.30 23.64
C VAL A 224 -4.81 17.94 23.60
N HIS A 225 -4.86 17.25 22.47
CA HIS A 225 -4.34 15.89 22.36
C HIS A 225 -3.23 15.81 21.31
N SER A 226 -2.17 15.06 21.63
CA SER A 226 -1.13 14.70 20.69
C SER A 226 -0.68 13.26 20.91
N PHE A 227 -0.21 12.63 19.84
CA PHE A 227 0.40 11.31 19.86
C PHE A 227 1.40 11.18 18.71
N ASP A 228 2.34 10.26 18.81
CA ASP A 228 3.35 10.10 17.76
C ASP A 228 2.95 9.04 16.74
N THR A 229 3.04 9.38 15.46
CA THR A 229 2.93 8.39 14.36
C THR A 229 4.32 7.97 13.90
N LYS A 230 4.49 6.67 13.60
CA LYS A 230 5.74 6.10 13.07
C LYS A 230 5.42 5.14 11.93
N PRO A 231 6.28 5.00 10.91
CA PRO A 231 6.06 4.01 9.87
C PRO A 231 5.98 2.60 10.46
N PRO A 232 5.06 1.75 9.98
CA PRO A 232 4.97 0.38 10.46
C PRO A 232 6.21 -0.40 10.04
N MET A 233 6.79 -1.19 10.96
CA MET A 233 7.95 -2.03 10.65
C MET A 233 7.61 -3.18 9.70
N LEU A 234 6.37 -3.67 9.75
CA LEU A 234 5.90 -4.79 8.97
C LEU A 234 4.51 -4.47 8.43
N LEU A 235 4.32 -4.76 7.16
CA LEU A 235 3.04 -4.67 6.47
C LEU A 235 2.54 -6.05 6.09
N ARG A 236 1.23 -6.15 5.85
CA ARG A 236 0.54 -7.37 5.40
C ARG A 236 -0.27 -7.03 4.15
N PRO A 237 0.33 -7.02 2.95
CA PRO A 237 -0.38 -6.71 1.71
C PRO A 237 -1.60 -7.61 1.44
N GLY A 238 -1.60 -8.83 2.01
CA GLY A 238 -2.72 -9.77 1.92
C GLY A 238 -3.85 -9.52 2.91
N ALA A 239 -3.75 -8.50 3.77
CA ALA A 239 -4.85 -8.11 4.65
C ALA A 239 -6.05 -7.64 3.82
N GLY A 240 -7.25 -8.03 4.27
CA GLY A 240 -8.49 -7.66 3.60
C GLY A 240 -8.80 -6.17 3.72
N PHE A 241 -9.35 -5.60 2.65
CA PHE A 241 -10.00 -4.29 2.63
C PHE A 241 -11.44 -4.47 2.13
N PRO A 242 -12.39 -3.62 2.57
CA PRO A 242 -12.26 -2.52 3.53
C PRO A 242 -11.99 -2.99 4.97
N LEU A 243 -11.44 -2.10 5.81
CA LEU A 243 -11.09 -2.44 7.19
C LEU A 243 -12.27 -2.47 8.16
N PHE A 244 -13.37 -1.81 7.80
CA PHE A 244 -14.67 -2.09 8.38
C PHE A 244 -15.50 -2.77 7.30
N GLY A 245 -16.30 -3.77 7.68
CA GLY A 245 -17.21 -4.45 6.76
C GLY A 245 -18.12 -3.47 5.99
N ASN A 246 -18.71 -3.99 4.92
CA ASN A 246 -19.78 -3.31 4.20
C ASN A 246 -21.00 -3.14 5.10
#